data_AF-A0A542S3X4-F1
#
_entry.id   AF-A0A542S3X4-F1
#
_cell.length_a   1.000
_cell.length_b   1.000
_cell.length_c   1.000
_cell.angle_alpha   90.00
_cell.angle_beta   90.00
_cell.angle_gamma   90.00
#
_symmetry.space_group_name_H-M   'P 1'
#
loop_
_entity.id
_entity.type
_entity.pdbx_description
1 polymer ?
#
loop_
_entity_poly.entity_id
_entity_poly.type
_entity_poly.pdbx_seq_one_letter_code
_entity_poly.pdbx_strand_id
1 'polypeptide(L)'
;MSKANPSDADLRRLLVRAATGDVEAFLDFYDATCAVTWRLELCRHGDPALAKDSTTRRYVGAWLHAAAQAGSGLSARAWLLSLSPDLMPPLSRTDALPVGA
;
A
#
# COMPACT_ATOMS: atom_id res chain seq x y z
N MET A 1 -8.51 21.32 -0.12
CA MET A 1 -8.07 21.34 -1.53
C MET A 1 -8.11 19.91 -2.05
N SER A 2 -9.02 19.57 -2.96
CA SER A 2 -9.01 18.25 -3.61
C SER A 2 -7.81 18.17 -4.54
N LYS A 3 -6.75 17.47 -4.11
CA LYS A 3 -5.64 17.06 -4.99
C LYS A 3 -6.29 16.22 -6.10
N ALA A 4 -6.08 16.57 -7.37
CA ALA A 4 -6.59 15.77 -8.49
C ALA A 4 -6.14 14.31 -8.29
N ASN A 5 -7.02 13.36 -8.59
CA ASN A 5 -6.74 11.95 -8.36
C ASN A 5 -5.52 11.55 -9.22
N PRO A 6 -4.36 11.19 -8.65
CA PRO A 6 -3.12 11.04 -9.41
C PRO A 6 -3.25 9.94 -10.45
N SER A 7 -2.64 10.16 -11.62
CA SER A 7 -2.67 9.16 -12.69
C SER A 7 -1.86 7.91 -12.29
N ASP A 8 -2.08 6.79 -12.97
CA ASP A 8 -1.28 5.59 -12.75
C ASP A 8 0.21 5.81 -13.05
N ALA A 9 0.54 6.74 -13.95
CA ALA A 9 1.92 7.14 -14.20
C ALA A 9 2.53 7.91 -13.02
N ASP A 10 1.75 8.77 -12.35
CA ASP A 10 2.20 9.48 -11.15
C ASP A 10 2.42 8.53 -9.99
N LEU A 11 1.47 7.61 -9.78
CA LEU A 11 1.58 6.56 -8.77
C LEU A 11 2.80 5.67 -9.00
N ARG A 12 3.09 5.32 -10.26
CA ARG A 12 4.31 4.60 -10.63
C ARG A 12 5.58 5.38 -10.26
N ARG A 13 5.62 6.69 -10.52
CA ARG A 13 6.78 7.53 -10.15
C ARG A 13 7.00 7.57 -8.65
N LEU A 14 5.91 7.64 -7.86
CA LEU A 14 5.98 7.58 -6.41
C LEU A 14 6.55 6.23 -5.93
N LEU A 15 6.09 5.11 -6.49
CA LEU A 15 6.63 3.79 -6.14
C LEU A 15 8.11 3.61 -6.54
N VAL A 16 8.55 4.17 -7.66
CA VAL A 16 9.97 4.15 -8.07
C VAL A 16 10.85 4.91 -7.06
N ARG A 17 10.37 6.06 -6.55
CA ARG A 17 11.08 6.80 -5.49
C ARG A 17 11.04 6.05 -4.17
N ALA A 18 9.88 5.50 -3.79
CA ALA A 18 9.73 4.71 -2.57
C ALA A 18 10.68 3.50 -2.56
N ALA A 19 10.92 2.87 -3.71
CA ALA A 19 11.88 1.77 -3.86
C ALA A 19 13.33 2.14 -3.49
N THR A 20 13.68 3.44 -3.48
CA THR A 20 14.99 3.93 -3.02
C THR A 20 14.99 4.37 -1.55
N GLY A 21 13.92 4.08 -0.79
CA GLY A 21 13.76 4.48 0.62
C GLY A 21 13.11 5.85 0.83
N ASP A 22 12.55 6.47 -0.21
CA ASP A 22 11.84 7.76 -0.09
C ASP A 22 10.49 7.58 0.62
N VAL A 23 10.48 7.84 1.92
CA VAL A 23 9.30 7.68 2.78
C VAL A 23 8.16 8.61 2.36
N GLU A 24 8.47 9.87 2.04
CA GLU A 24 7.47 10.87 1.63
C GLU A 24 6.77 10.47 0.34
N ALA A 25 7.52 9.95 -0.64
CA ALA A 25 6.93 9.44 -1.87
C ALA A 25 5.95 8.27 -1.61
N PHE A 26 6.25 7.43 -0.62
CA PHE A 26 5.34 6.34 -0.26
C PHE A 26 4.11 6.82 0.52
N LEU A 27 4.26 7.83 1.38
CA LEU A 27 3.12 8.46 2.05
C LEU A 27 2.18 9.12 1.03
N ASP A 28 2.72 9.84 0.03
CA ASP A 28 1.93 10.39 -1.08
C ASP A 28 1.19 9.28 -1.86
N PHE A 29 1.82 8.13 -2.07
CA PHE A 29 1.19 6.97 -2.70
C PHE A 29 0.08 6.37 -1.84
N TYR A 30 0.31 6.26 -0.52
CA TYR A 30 -0.67 5.79 0.45
C TYR A 30 -1.90 6.71 0.46
N ASP A 31 -1.71 8.01 0.62
CA ASP A 31 -2.80 9.00 0.68
C ASP A 31 -3.66 8.98 -0.59
N ALA A 32 -3.02 8.76 -1.75
CA ALA A 32 -3.72 8.67 -3.02
C ALA A 32 -4.55 7.39 -3.21
N THR A 33 -4.22 6.30 -2.49
CA THR A 33 -4.78 4.97 -2.76
C THR A 33 -5.53 4.36 -1.57
N CYS A 34 -5.36 4.87 -0.35
CA CYS A 34 -5.87 4.25 0.87
C CYS A 34 -7.40 4.10 0.85
N ALA A 35 -8.11 5.09 0.31
CA ALA A 35 -9.57 5.06 0.25
C ALA A 35 -10.10 3.92 -0.64
N VAL A 36 -9.46 3.63 -1.78
CA VAL A 36 -9.90 2.54 -2.67
C VAL A 36 -9.49 1.18 -2.12
N THR A 37 -8.29 1.08 -1.55
CA THR A 37 -7.79 -0.14 -0.92
C THR A 37 -8.64 -0.53 0.28
N TRP A 38 -8.97 0.43 1.16
CA TRP A 38 -9.85 0.22 2.31
C TRP A 38 -11.22 -0.30 1.88
N ARG A 39 -11.83 0.33 0.87
CA ARG A 39 -13.14 -0.09 0.36
C ARG A 39 -13.11 -1.52 -0.20
N LEU A 40 -12.05 -1.88 -0.92
CA LEU A 40 -11.88 -3.26 -1.41
C LEU A 40 -11.84 -4.26 -0.26
N GLU A 41 -11.00 -4.02 0.75
CA GLU A 41 -10.86 -4.96 1.88
C GLU A 41 -12.14 -5.00 2.73
N LEU A 42 -12.84 -3.88 2.88
CA LEU A 42 -14.14 -3.84 3.55
C LEU A 42 -15.19 -4.67 2.81
N CYS A 43 -15.22 -4.59 1.47
CA CYS A 43 -16.09 -5.45 0.65
C CYS A 43 -15.68 -6.93 0.71
N ARG A 44 -14.38 -7.22 0.80
CA ARG A 44 -13.86 -8.60 0.85
C ARG A 44 -14.20 -9.31 2.15
N HIS A 45 -14.09 -8.61 3.28
CA HIS A 45 -14.24 -9.21 4.61
C HIS A 45 -15.59 -8.95 5.27
N GLY A 46 -16.25 -7.85 4.97
CA GLY A 46 -17.46 -7.41 5.68
C GLY A 46 -17.24 -6.96 7.13
N ASP A 47 -16.00 -7.06 7.64
CA ASP A 47 -15.59 -6.70 8.99
C ASP A 47 -14.56 -5.55 8.95
N PRO A 48 -14.83 -4.40 9.58
CA PRO A 48 -13.92 -3.25 9.60
C PRO A 48 -12.56 -3.52 10.26
N ALA A 49 -12.48 -4.37 11.28
CA ALA A 49 -11.22 -4.72 11.94
C ALA A 49 -10.34 -5.57 11.01
N LEU A 50 -10.91 -6.59 10.34
CA LEU A 50 -10.20 -7.39 9.35
C LEU A 50 -9.79 -6.57 8.13
N ALA A 51 -10.64 -5.64 7.69
CA ALA A 51 -10.33 -4.72 6.61
C ALA A 51 -9.14 -3.81 6.93
N LYS A 52 -9.05 -3.32 8.17
CA LYS A 52 -7.93 -2.47 8.63
C LYS A 52 -6.62 -3.22 8.64
N ASP A 53 -6.62 -4.41 9.21
CA ASP A 53 -5.44 -5.26 9.29
C ASP A 53 -4.96 -5.67 7.88
N SER A 54 -5.88 -6.07 7.00
CA SER A 54 -5.57 -6.42 5.61
C SER A 54 -5.04 -5.22 4.80
N THR A 55 -5.65 -4.04 4.98
CA THR A 55 -5.17 -2.81 4.32
C THR A 55 -3.74 -2.48 4.77
N THR A 56 -3.47 -2.55 6.07
CA THR A 56 -2.13 -2.31 6.63
C THR A 56 -1.11 -3.26 6.03
N ARG A 57 -1.38 -4.58 6.07
CA ARG A 57 -0.48 -5.60 5.51
C ARG A 57 -0.21 -5.42 4.03
N ARG A 58 -1.21 -5.00 3.26
CA ARG A 58 -1.05 -4.70 1.84
C ARG A 58 -0.08 -3.56 1.60
N TYR A 59 -0.14 -2.48 2.40
CA TYR A 59 0.82 -1.38 2.29
C TYR A 59 2.21 -1.76 2.78
N VAL A 60 2.34 -2.58 3.83
CA VAL A 60 3.64 -3.14 4.22
C VAL A 60 4.24 -3.96 3.07
N GLY A 61 3.46 -4.83 2.44
CA GLY A 61 3.89 -5.56 1.25
C GLY A 61 4.25 -4.64 0.08
N ALA A 62 3.48 -3.57 -0.15
CA ALA A 62 3.76 -2.60 -1.20
C ALA A 62 5.08 -1.84 -0.95
N TRP A 63 5.39 -1.49 0.29
CA TRP A 63 6.68 -0.88 0.65
C TRP A 63 7.85 -1.84 0.39
N LEU A 64 7.75 -3.06 0.91
CA LEU A 64 8.81 -4.08 0.78
C LEU A 64 9.08 -4.49 -0.66
N HIS A 65 8.06 -4.42 -1.53
CA HIS A 65 8.13 -4.85 -2.92
C HIS A 65 7.98 -3.71 -3.93
N ALA A 66 8.14 -2.46 -3.52
CA ALA A 66 7.95 -1.29 -4.40
C ALA A 66 8.78 -1.39 -5.70
N ALA A 67 10.03 -1.87 -5.62
CA ALA A 67 10.91 -2.08 -6.76
C ALA A 67 10.38 -3.08 -7.79
N ALA A 68 9.57 -4.06 -7.35
CA ALA A 68 9.00 -5.08 -8.22
C ALA A 68 7.83 -4.57 -9.06
N GLN A 69 7.23 -3.41 -8.73
CA GLN A 69 6.06 -2.92 -9.44
C GLN A 69 6.33 -2.70 -10.93
N ALA A 70 7.49 -2.13 -11.29
CA ALA A 70 7.82 -1.84 -12.69
C ALA A 70 7.88 -3.10 -13.58
N GLY A 71 8.27 -4.24 -13.00
CA GLY A 71 8.32 -5.54 -13.70
C GLY A 71 7.01 -6.31 -13.72
N SER A 72 5.97 -5.85 -13.01
CA SER A 72 4.70 -6.59 -12.87
C SER A 72 3.85 -6.62 -14.14
N GLY A 73 4.07 -5.70 -15.08
CA GLY A 73 3.18 -5.49 -16.25
C GLY A 73 1.81 -4.88 -15.91
N LEU A 74 1.53 -4.61 -14.63
CA LEU A 74 0.29 -4.02 -14.15
C LEU A 74 0.45 -2.51 -13.93
N SER A 75 -0.67 -1.78 -13.98
CA SER A 75 -0.70 -0.41 -13.49
C SER A 75 -0.44 -0.35 -11.98
N ALA A 76 0.04 0.77 -11.45
CA ALA A 76 0.41 0.87 -10.04
C ALA A 76 -0.75 0.53 -9.09
N ARG A 77 -1.98 0.94 -9.42
CA ARG A 77 -3.19 0.57 -8.66
C ARG A 77 -3.51 -0.92 -8.80
N ALA A 78 -3.53 -1.44 -10.01
CA ALA A 78 -3.82 -2.86 -10.24
C ALA A 78 -2.81 -3.77 -9.53
N TRP A 79 -1.53 -3.39 -9.56
CA TRP A 79 -0.47 -4.07 -8.81
C TRP A 79 -0.73 -4.03 -7.31
N LEU A 80 -0.98 -2.85 -6.72
CA LEU A 80 -1.31 -2.72 -5.29
C LEU A 80 -2.50 -3.61 -4.90
N LEU A 81 -3.58 -3.60 -5.70
CA LEU A 81 -4.79 -4.38 -5.44
C LEU A 81 -4.61 -5.89 -5.71
N SER A 82 -3.57 -6.28 -6.46
CA SER A 82 -3.21 -7.69 -6.66
C SER A 82 -2.39 -8.29 -5.50
N LEU A 83 -1.72 -7.47 -4.70
CA LEU A 83 -0.93 -7.94 -3.56
C LEU A 83 -1.82 -8.69 -2.57
N SER A 84 -1.48 -9.93 -2.24
CA SER A 84 -2.26 -10.65 -1.23
C SER A 84 -1.80 -10.22 0.17
N PRO A 85 -2.65 -9.60 1.00
CA PRO A 85 -2.28 -9.27 2.38
C PRO A 85 -2.07 -10.54 3.22
N ASP A 86 -2.59 -11.68 2.77
CA ASP A 86 -2.48 -12.98 3.42
C ASP A 86 -1.08 -13.61 3.26
N LEU A 87 -0.25 -13.07 2.35
CA LEU A 87 1.16 -13.44 2.22
C LEU A 87 2.04 -12.81 3.32
N MET A 88 1.49 -11.86 4.07
CA MET A 88 2.15 -11.25 5.22
C MET A 88 1.54 -11.81 6.50
N PRO A 89 2.33 -12.30 7.47
CA PRO A 89 1.80 -12.70 8.76
C PRO A 89 1.01 -11.54 9.39
N PRO A 90 -0.03 -11.83 10.22
CA PRO A 90 -0.71 -10.79 10.97
C PRO A 90 0.32 -9.97 11.74
N LEU A 91 0.24 -8.64 11.59
CA LEU A 91 1.07 -7.74 12.38
C LEU A 91 0.63 -7.91 13.82
N SER A 92 1.40 -8.68 14.58
CA SER A 92 1.14 -8.83 16.00
C SER A 92 1.34 -7.46 16.64
N ARG A 93 0.54 -7.10 17.66
CA ARG A 93 0.71 -5.82 18.38
C ARG A 93 2.15 -5.65 18.92
N THR A 94 2.90 -6.73 19.06
CA THR A 94 4.29 -6.82 19.48
C THR A 94 5.32 -6.49 18.38
N ASP A 95 4.95 -6.55 17.10
CA ASP A 95 5.81 -6.23 15.95
C ASP A 95 5.79 -4.74 15.58
N ALA A 96 5.20 -3.90 16.44
CA ALA A 96 5.34 -2.46 16.33
C ALA A 96 6.84 -2.14 16.39
N LEU A 97 7.43 -1.87 15.22
CA LEU A 97 8.80 -1.43 15.07
C LEU A 97 9.10 -0.37 16.14
N PRO A 98 10.22 -0.48 16.87
CA PRO A 98 10.56 0.52 17.88
C PRO A 98 10.62 1.88 17.18
N VAL A 99 9.74 2.78 17.61
CA VAL A 99 9.81 4.19 17.24
C VAL A 99 11.03 4.75 17.95
N GLY A 100 12.13 4.87 17.21
CA GLY A 100 13.35 5.57 17.63
C GLY A 100 14.20 4.83 18.66
N ALA A 101 15.38 4.40 18.22
CA ALA A 101 16.58 4.29 19.06
C ALA A 101 17.73 4.96 18.31
#